data_AF-A0A2H6JUR4-F1
#
_entry.id   AF-A0A2H6JUR4-F1
#
_cell.length_a   1.000
_cell.length_b   1.000
_cell.length_c   1.000
_cell.angle_alpha   90.00
_cell.angle_beta   90.00
_cell.angle_gamma   90.00
#
_symmetry.space_group_name_H-M   'P 1'
#
loop_
_entity.id
_entity.type
_entity.pdbx_description
1 polymer ?
#
loop_
_entity_poly.entity_id
_entity_poly.type
_entity_poly.pdbx_seq_one_letter_code
_entity_poly.pdbx_strand_id
1 'polypeptide(L)' 'MKFVIDSNVIFAALIKKSITRNIILSDIFVLYAPEQIFTEIVEHKELIRSQSPTAKARQTV' A
#
# COMPACT_ATOMS: atom_id res chain seq x y z
N MET A 1 -2.58 20.88 -5.06
CA MET A 1 -3.43 20.15 -6.03
C MET A 1 -4.05 18.95 -5.32
N LYS A 2 -5.25 18.52 -5.72
CA LYS A 2 -5.92 17.35 -5.15
C LYS A 2 -5.68 16.15 -6.08
N PHE A 3 -5.21 15.04 -5.54
CA PHE A 3 -4.96 13.82 -6.33
C PHE A 3 -5.88 12.70 -5.87
N VAL A 4 -6.51 12.03 -6.83
CA VAL A 4 -7.20 10.76 -6.57
C VAL A 4 -6.21 9.65 -6.90
N ILE A 5 -5.97 8.76 -5.93
CA ILE A 5 -5.02 7.66 -6.08
C ILE A 5 -5.76 6.35 -6.36
N ASP A 6 -5.19 5.55 -7.25
CA ASP A 6 -5.66 4.22 -7.62
C ASP A 6 -5.28 3.19 -6.53
N SER A 7 -6.14 2.18 -6.32
CA SER A 7 -5.89 1.05 -5.41
C SER A 7 -4.50 0.42 -5.63
N ASN A 8 -4.09 0.25 -6.88
CA ASN A 8 -2.82 -0.37 -7.26
C ASN A 8 -1.60 0.41 -6.75
N VAL A 9 -1.70 1.74 -6.70
CA VAL A 9 -0.64 2.61 -6.19
C VAL A 9 -0.48 2.41 -4.68
N ILE A 10 -1.59 2.25 -3.96
CA ILE A 10 -1.60 1.93 -2.53
C ILE A 10 -1.04 0.52 -2.29
N PHE A 11 -1.46 -0.48 -3.07
CA PHE A 11 -0.93 -1.84 -2.95
C PHE A 11 0.58 -1.89 -3.19
N ALA A 12 1.09 -1.22 -4.22
CA ALA A 12 2.52 -1.14 -4.49
C ALA A 12 3.29 -0.50 -3.32
N ALA A 13 2.71 0.52 -2.68
CA ALA A 13 3.30 1.18 -1.52
C ALA A 13 3.26 0.33 -0.24
N LEU A 14 2.25 -0.52 -0.07
CA LEU A 14 2.13 -1.46 1.05
C LEU A 14 3.11 -2.63 0.91
N ILE A 15 3.32 -3.13 -0.31
CA ILE A 15 4.17 -4.31 -0.56
C ILE A 15 5.65 -4.00 -0.38
N LYS A 16 6.15 -2.87 -0.90
CA LYS A 16 7.59 -2.55 -0.85
C LYS A 16 7.87 -1.13 -0.39
N LYS A 17 8.99 -0.96 0.31
CA LYS A 17 9.58 0.37 0.53
C LYS A 17 9.93 0.96 -0.85
N SER A 18 9.28 2.06 -1.21
CA SER A 18 9.40 2.71 -2.52
C SER A 18 9.24 4.22 -2.41
N ILE A 19 9.63 4.93 -3.46
CA ILE A 19 9.36 6.38 -3.60
C ILE A 19 7.86 6.65 -3.51
N THR A 20 7.02 5.79 -4.10
CA THR A 20 5.55 5.86 -4.00
C THR A 20 5.07 5.85 -2.56
N ARG A 21 5.61 4.98 -1.71
CA ARG A 21 5.29 4.95 -0.27
C ARG A 21 5.67 6.26 0.42
N ASN A 22 6.83 6.83 0.08
CA ASN A 22 7.26 8.10 0.65
C ASN A 22 6.37 9.27 0.20
N ILE A 23 5.89 9.25 -1.04
CA ILE A 23 4.94 10.25 -1.56
C ILE A 23 3.60 10.16 -0.82
N ILE A 24 3.08 8.94 -0.62
CA ILE A 24 1.79 8.73 0.06
C ILE A 24 1.84 9.18 1.53
N LEU A 25 2.98 8.94 2.20
CA LEU A 25 3.19 9.32 3.60
C LEU A 25 3.65 10.78 3.76
N SER A 26 3.76 11.54 2.67
CA SER A 26 4.20 12.93 2.72
C SER A 26 3.03 13.88 2.97
N ASP A 27 3.21 14.81 3.88
CA ASP A 27 2.23 15.88 4.17
C ASP A 27 2.15 16.95 3.06
N ILE A 28 2.96 16.81 1.99
CA ILE A 28 3.00 17.76 0.86
C ILE A 28 1.77 17.57 -0.05
N PHE A 29 1.22 16.34 -0.11
CA PHE A 29 0.14 16.01 -1.04
C PHE A 29 -1.17 15.74 -0.30
N VAL A 30 -2.26 16.30 -0.82
CA VAL A 30 -3.62 15.95 -0.38
C VAL A 30 -4.16 14.86 -1.30
N LEU A 31 -4.22 13.64 -0.78
CA LEU A 31 -4.62 12.44 -1.50
C LEU A 31 -6.04 12.00 -1.13
N TYR A 32 -6.80 11.56 -2.14
CA TYR A 32 -8.14 11.03 -2.02
C TYR A 32 -8.18 9.63 -2.61
N ALA A 33 -8.99 8.76 -2.01
CA ALA A 33 -9.17 7.38 -2.42
C ALA A 33 -10.65 7.02 -2.25
N PRO A 34 -11.28 6.31 -3.19
CA PRO A 34 -12.60 5.73 -2.97
C PRO A 34 -12.61 4.79 -1.75
N GLU A 35 -13.71 4.76 -1.00
CA GLU A 35 -13.83 3.94 0.21
C GLU A 35 -13.70 2.44 -0.09
N GLN A 36 -14.08 2.00 -1.29
CA GLN A 36 -13.98 0.60 -1.72
C GLN A 36 -12.56 0.03 -1.61
N ILE A 37 -11.54 0.88 -1.67
CA ILE A 37 -10.14 0.49 -1.50
C ILE A 37 -9.90 -0.21 -0.15
N PHE A 38 -10.60 0.20 0.91
CA PHE A 38 -10.46 -0.44 2.21
C PHE A 38 -10.91 -1.90 2.16
N THR A 39 -12.03 -2.18 1.49
CA THR A 39 -12.51 -3.56 1.28
C THR A 39 -11.49 -4.37 0.48
N GLU A 40 -10.98 -3.82 -0.63
CA GLU A 40 -9.98 -4.53 -1.44
C GLU A 40 -8.69 -4.83 -0.66
N ILE A 41 -8.22 -3.90 0.19
CA ILE A 41 -7.06 -4.13 1.06
C ILE A 41 -7.31 -5.24 2.07
N VAL A 42 -8.50 -5.29 2.67
CA VAL A 42 -8.86 -6.32 3.65
C VAL A 42 -8.94 -7.69 2.97
N GLU A 43 -9.58 -7.78 1.80
CA GLU A 43 -9.72 -9.02 1.02
C GLU A 43 -8.35 -9.55 0.57
N HIS A 44 -7.43 -8.66 0.16
CA HIS A 44 -6.12 -9.04 -0.36
C HIS A 44 -5.00 -9.00 0.70
N LYS A 45 -5.34 -8.86 1.98
CA LYS A 45 -4.39 -8.67 3.08
C LYS A 45 -3.30 -9.74 3.13
N GLU A 46 -3.66 -11.02 2.96
CA GLU A 46 -2.69 -12.12 3.02
C GLU A 46 -1.76 -12.14 1.80
N LEU A 47 -2.25 -11.75 0.62
CA LEU A 47 -1.43 -11.58 -0.57
C LEU A 47 -0.43 -10.43 -0.39
N ILE A 48 -0.91 -9.27 0.08
CA ILE A 48 -0.06 -8.10 0.39
C ILE A 48 1.01 -8.48 1.41
N ARG A 49 0.62 -9.22 2.45
CA ARG A 49 1.52 -9.68 3.51
C ARG A 49 2.59 -10.61 2.95
N SER A 50 2.22 -11.63 2.18
CA SER A 50 3.18 -12.61 1.60
C SER A 50 4.20 -11.97 0.66
N GLN A 51 3.82 -10.90 -0.04
CA GLN A 51 4.73 -10.14 -0.90
C GLN A 51 5.60 -9.13 -0.14
N SER A 52 5.21 -8.78 1.09
CA SER A 52 5.99 -7.84 1.91
C SER A 52 7.33 -8.45 2.36
N PRO A 53 8.43 -7.68 2.34
CA PRO A 53 9.74 -8.14 2.81
C PRO A 53 9.72 -8.64 4.26
N THR A 54 8.83 -8.10 5.09
CA THR A 54 8.70 -8.42 6.51
C THR A 54 8.10 -9.81 6.76
N ALA A 55 7.30 -10.36 5.83
CA ALA A 55 6.75 -11.71 5.96
C ALA A 55 7.74 -12.80 5.53
N LYS A 56 8.59 -12.53 4.53
CA LYS A 56 9.61 -13.48 4.06
C LYS A 56 10.65 -13.81 5.15
N ALA A 57 10.92 -12.88 6.06
CA ALA A 57 11.85 -13.08 7.18
C ALA A 57 11.34 -14.07 8.26
N ARG A 58 10.04 -14.41 8.28
CA ARG A 58 9.46 -15.35 9.27
C ARG A 58 9.33 -16.79 8.79
N GLN A 59 9.67 -17.09 7.53
CA GLN A 59 9.60 -18.45 6.98
C GLN A 59 10.95 -19.20 7.01
N THR A 60 12.00 -18.60 7.58
CA THR A 60 13.36 -19.17 7.63
C THR A 60 13.85 -19.50 9.04
N VAL A 61 12.96 -19.80 9.99
CA VAL A 61 13.31 -20.27 11.34
C VAL A 61 12.55 -21.54 11.65
#